data_AF-A0A1I7VY69-F1
#
_entry.id   AF-A0A1I7VY69-F1
#
_cell.length_a   1.000
_cell.length_b   1.000
_cell.length_c   1.000
_cell.angle_alpha   90.00
_cell.angle_beta   90.00
_cell.angle_gamma   90.00
#
_symmetry.space_group_name_H-M   'P 1'
#
loop_
_entity.id
_entity.type
_entity.pdbx_description
1 polymer ?
#
loop_
_entity_poly.entity_id
_entity_poly.type
_entity_poly.pdbx_seq_one_letter_code
_entity_poly.pdbx_strand_id
1 'polypeptide(L)'
;MSSSIIASIQPAKTRLVSFLQEINSLEFESPDPNSSLEQQRILYTTRKQVLADKFDRIQLCVKKLEVAYDTWLKYIQTISATKKRQEEEKAYECVTEGEHGLFRIMHEGKEALITLTRYKDDAEQKLEQLFKGKCKEQERSIPSNLTVNLPQLSLPTFNGDPRQWRQFWSSFNAAVHS
;
A
#
# COMPACT_ATOMS: atom_id res chain seq x y z
N MET A 1 40.55 -0.58 3.98
CA MET A 1 39.36 -0.95 3.17
C MET A 1 38.20 -1.30 4.09
N SER A 2 38.36 -2.32 4.93
CA SER A 2 37.35 -2.71 5.93
C SER A 2 36.89 -1.60 6.87
N SER A 3 37.79 -0.73 7.35
CA SER A 3 37.39 0.41 8.19
C SER A 3 36.36 1.34 7.54
N SER A 4 36.44 1.55 6.22
CA SER A 4 35.47 2.36 5.47
C SER A 4 34.14 1.65 5.29
N ILE A 5 34.15 0.32 5.18
CA ILE A 5 32.94 -0.50 5.06
C ILE A 5 32.23 -0.57 6.42
N ILE A 6 32.98 -0.79 7.51
CA ILE A 6 32.45 -0.77 8.88
C ILE A 6 31.82 0.59 9.17
N ALA A 7 32.49 1.68 8.80
CA ALA A 7 31.97 3.03 8.97
C ALA A 7 30.66 3.27 8.20
N SER A 8 30.45 2.63 7.04
CA SER A 8 29.21 2.75 6.27
C SER A 8 28.07 1.85 6.79
N ILE A 9 28.41 0.74 7.45
CA ILE A 9 27.44 -0.18 8.07
C ILE A 9 26.74 0.45 9.27
N GLN A 10 27.49 1.11 10.17
CA GLN A 10 26.93 1.57 11.45
C GLN A 10 25.72 2.50 11.29
N PRO A 11 25.74 3.54 10.43
CA PRO A 11 24.57 4.41 10.27
C PRO A 11 23.34 3.68 9.72
N ALA A 12 23.53 2.74 8.80
CA ALA A 12 22.42 1.96 8.23
C ALA A 12 21.84 0.97 9.27
N LYS A 13 22.70 0.35 10.07
CA LYS A 13 22.31 -0.53 11.19
C LYS A 13 21.48 0.24 12.22
N THR A 14 21.97 1.40 12.69
CA THR A 14 21.26 2.22 13.69
C THR A 14 19.89 2.68 13.19
N ARG A 15 19.80 3.11 11.93
CA ARG A 15 18.51 3.49 11.33
C ARG A 15 17.54 2.32 11.26
N LEU A 16 18.03 1.15 10.86
CA LEU A 16 17.20 -0.05 10.78
C LEU A 16 16.65 -0.43 12.17
N VAL A 17 17.48 -0.42 13.21
CA VAL A 17 17.04 -0.68 14.59
C VAL A 17 15.95 0.32 15.03
N SER A 18 16.11 1.61 14.72
CA SER A 18 15.08 2.62 15.02
C SER A 18 13.75 2.30 14.34
N PHE A 19 13.76 1.95 13.06
CA PHE A 19 12.54 1.60 12.34
C PHE A 19 11.89 0.32 12.88
N LEU A 20 12.68 -0.67 13.30
CA LEU A 20 12.16 -1.89 13.91
C LEU A 20 11.43 -1.60 15.24
N GLN A 21 11.98 -0.70 16.05
CA GLN A 21 11.31 -0.26 17.29
C GLN A 21 9.99 0.48 17.00
N GLU A 22 9.98 1.34 15.99
CA GLU A 22 8.75 2.01 15.54
C GLU A 22 7.68 1.02 15.07
N ILE A 23 8.07 -0.02 14.34
CA ILE A 23 7.13 -1.04 13.84
C ILE A 23 6.59 -1.91 14.97
N ASN A 24 7.42 -2.27 15.94
CA ASN A 24 6.97 -3.03 17.11
C ASN A 24 5.96 -2.24 17.96
N SER A 25 5.97 -0.91 17.86
CA SER A 25 5.03 -0.02 18.54
C SER A 25 3.86 0.43 17.65
N LEU A 26 3.76 -0.12 16.44
CA LEU A 26 2.82 0.33 15.43
C LEU A 26 1.45 -0.31 15.69
N GLU A 27 0.61 0.43 16.39
CA GLU A 27 -0.80 0.10 16.55
C GLU A 27 -1.64 0.91 15.58
N PHE A 28 -2.71 0.28 15.12
CA PHE A 28 -3.64 0.93 14.24
C PHE A 28 -5.05 0.83 14.78
N GLU A 29 -5.61 1.97 15.11
CA GLU A 29 -6.98 2.08 15.55
C GLU A 29 -7.95 1.67 14.43
N SER A 30 -9.02 1.00 14.84
CA SER A 30 -10.19 0.81 13.97
C SER A 30 -10.85 2.16 13.71
N PRO A 31 -11.44 2.39 12.53
CA PRO A 31 -12.20 3.61 12.28
C PRO A 31 -13.32 3.78 13.31
N ASP A 32 -13.61 5.01 13.71
CA ASP A 32 -14.79 5.35 14.50
C ASP A 32 -16.05 4.83 13.77
N PRO A 33 -16.93 4.04 14.42
CA PRO A 33 -18.19 3.58 13.85
C PRO A 33 -19.06 4.69 13.27
N ASN A 34 -18.94 5.93 13.78
CA ASN A 34 -19.68 7.11 13.31
C ASN A 34 -18.93 7.92 12.24
N SER A 35 -17.72 7.51 11.85
CA SER A 35 -16.94 8.23 10.83
C SER A 35 -17.59 8.11 9.45
N SER A 36 -17.64 9.25 8.75
CA SER A 36 -18.15 9.30 7.38
C SER A 36 -17.29 8.48 6.42
N LEU A 37 -17.89 8.05 5.31
CA LEU A 37 -17.19 7.31 4.25
C LEU A 37 -15.93 8.04 3.74
N GLU A 38 -15.99 9.36 3.64
CA GLU A 38 -14.83 10.17 3.22
C GLU A 38 -13.72 10.14 4.26
N GLN A 39 -14.05 10.28 5.54
CA GLN A 39 -13.08 10.17 6.63
C GLN A 39 -12.42 8.78 6.67
N GLN A 40 -13.19 7.71 6.45
CA GLN A 40 -12.63 6.36 6.36
C GLN A 40 -11.69 6.20 5.17
N ARG A 41 -12.02 6.77 4.00
CA ARG A 41 -11.14 6.75 2.82
C ARG A 41 -9.85 7.50 3.07
N ILE A 42 -9.91 8.69 3.66
CA ILE A 42 -8.73 9.48 4.02
C ILE A 42 -7.86 8.66 5.00
N LEU A 43 -8.45 8.10 6.05
CA LEU A 43 -7.75 7.27 7.03
C LEU A 43 -6.96 6.14 6.39
N TYR A 44 -7.60 5.28 5.60
CA TYR A 44 -6.92 4.14 4.98
C TYR A 44 -5.92 4.56 3.90
N THR A 45 -6.16 5.67 3.21
CA THR A 45 -5.19 6.21 2.23
C THR A 45 -3.93 6.71 2.92
N THR A 46 -4.07 7.51 3.98
CA THR A 46 -2.94 7.99 4.78
C THR A 46 -2.18 6.83 5.40
N ARG A 47 -2.90 5.84 5.95
CA ARG A 47 -2.31 4.63 6.52
C ARG A 47 -1.49 3.85 5.49
N LYS A 48 -2.01 3.64 4.28
CA LYS A 48 -1.29 3.00 3.17
C LYS A 48 0.00 3.76 2.82
N GLN A 49 -0.05 5.09 2.75
CA GLN A 49 1.13 5.92 2.46
C GLN A 49 2.20 5.83 3.55
N VAL A 50 1.81 5.91 4.82
CA VAL A 50 2.75 5.78 5.95
C VAL A 50 3.43 4.41 5.95
N LEU A 51 2.65 3.35 5.70
CA LEU A 51 3.17 1.99 5.59
C LEU A 51 4.15 1.84 4.42
N ALA A 52 3.84 2.44 3.26
CA ALA A 52 4.72 2.42 2.09
C ALA A 52 6.04 3.15 2.33
N ASP A 53 6.01 4.36 2.93
CA ASP A 53 7.25 5.10 3.26
C ASP A 53 8.13 4.33 4.25
N LYS A 54 7.55 3.74 5.30
CA LYS A 54 8.29 2.89 6.24
C LYS A 54 8.89 1.66 5.56
N PHE A 55 8.13 1.02 4.67
CA PHE A 55 8.60 -0.12 3.88
C PHE A 55 9.83 0.25 3.05
N ASP A 56 9.75 1.34 2.28
CA ASP A 56 10.84 1.79 1.40
C ASP A 56 12.10 2.13 2.20
N ARG A 57 11.95 2.78 3.37
CA ARG A 57 13.08 3.15 4.24
C ARG A 57 13.79 1.94 4.83
N ILE A 58 13.03 0.94 5.30
CA ILE A 58 13.62 -0.31 5.81
C ILE A 58 14.28 -1.08 4.69
N GLN A 59 13.61 -1.21 3.55
CA GLN A 59 14.17 -1.91 2.39
C GLN A 59 15.47 -1.27 1.93
N LEU A 60 15.56 0.06 1.95
CA LEU A 60 16.79 0.78 1.65
C LEU A 60 17.91 0.47 2.64
N CYS A 61 17.62 0.41 3.94
CA CYS A 61 18.61 0.08 4.96
C CYS A 61 19.11 -1.35 4.80
N VAL A 62 18.19 -2.31 4.65
CA VAL A 62 18.53 -3.73 4.41
C VAL A 62 19.41 -3.88 3.17
N LYS A 63 19.01 -3.30 2.02
CA LYS A 63 19.82 -3.37 0.78
C LYS A 63 21.21 -2.76 0.93
N LYS A 64 21.33 -1.62 1.63
CA LYS A 64 22.65 -1.00 1.88
C LYS A 64 23.55 -1.90 2.72
N LEU A 65 22.99 -2.51 3.76
CA LEU A 65 23.71 -3.47 4.60
C LEU A 65 24.10 -4.72 3.79
N GLU A 66 23.21 -5.18 2.92
CA GLU A 66 23.46 -6.31 2.02
C GLU A 66 24.69 -6.07 1.13
N VAL A 67 24.70 -4.95 0.43
CA VAL A 67 25.81 -4.55 -0.44
C VAL A 67 27.12 -4.37 0.34
N ALA A 68 27.04 -3.77 1.54
CA ALA A 68 28.23 -3.53 2.36
C ALA A 68 28.87 -4.86 2.82
N TYR A 69 28.07 -5.83 3.27
CA TYR A 69 28.61 -7.12 3.70
C TYR A 69 29.14 -7.91 2.50
N ASP A 70 28.44 -7.94 1.37
CA ASP A 70 28.88 -8.66 0.17
C ASP A 70 30.24 -8.11 -0.31
N THR A 71 30.39 -6.79 -0.24
CA THR A 71 31.65 -6.11 -0.58
C THR A 71 32.76 -6.48 0.39
N TRP A 72 32.46 -6.56 1.69
CA TRP A 72 33.44 -6.96 2.70
C TRP A 72 33.86 -8.42 2.55
N LEU A 73 32.90 -9.33 2.33
CA LEU A 73 33.16 -10.75 2.13
C LEU A 73 34.05 -10.98 0.90
N LYS A 74 33.75 -10.30 -0.22
CA LYS A 74 34.61 -10.31 -1.42
C LYS A 74 36.00 -9.77 -1.12
N TYR A 75 36.10 -8.66 -0.37
CA TYR A 75 37.39 -8.11 0.04
C TYR A 75 38.22 -9.14 0.83
N ILE A 76 37.64 -9.79 1.84
CA ILE A 76 38.30 -10.84 2.63
C ILE A 76 38.85 -11.95 1.74
N GLN A 77 38.04 -12.43 0.79
CA GLN A 77 38.42 -13.50 -0.13
C GLN A 77 39.61 -13.13 -1.03
N THR A 78 39.78 -11.85 -1.37
CA THR A 78 40.93 -11.38 -2.16
C THR A 78 42.24 -11.27 -1.38
N ILE A 79 42.20 -11.30 -0.04
CA ILE A 79 43.42 -11.19 0.78
C ILE A 79 44.21 -12.50 0.67
N SER A 80 45.40 -12.47 0.07
CA SER A 80 46.26 -13.65 -0.06
C SER A 80 47.03 -13.99 1.23
N ALA A 81 47.35 -12.98 2.04
CA ALA A 81 48.12 -13.15 3.27
C ALA A 81 47.24 -13.76 4.39
N THR A 82 47.52 -15.00 4.78
CA THR A 82 46.71 -15.78 5.74
C THR A 82 46.45 -15.06 7.05
N LYS A 83 47.49 -14.46 7.66
CA LYS A 83 47.34 -13.75 8.94
C LYS A 83 46.38 -12.56 8.83
N LYS A 84 46.53 -11.74 7.79
CA LYS A 84 45.67 -10.58 7.54
C LYS A 84 44.24 -10.99 7.23
N ARG A 85 44.06 -12.11 6.50
CA ARG A 85 42.72 -12.66 6.21
C ARG A 85 42.02 -13.08 7.50
N GLN A 86 42.71 -13.82 8.38
CA GLN A 86 42.15 -14.25 9.67
C GLN A 86 41.78 -13.07 10.59
N GLU A 87 42.61 -12.02 10.62
CA GLU A 87 42.29 -10.79 11.37
C GLU A 87 41.00 -10.13 10.86
N GLU A 88 40.83 -10.09 9.53
CA GLU A 88 39.66 -9.51 8.89
C GLU A 88 38.40 -10.40 9.03
N GLU A 89 38.53 -11.72 8.95
CA GLU A 89 37.44 -12.69 9.20
C GLU A 89 36.92 -12.57 10.64
N LYS A 90 37.81 -12.46 11.63
CA LYS A 90 37.40 -12.22 13.03
C LYS A 90 36.66 -10.89 13.20
N ALA A 91 37.10 -9.83 12.52
CA ALA A 91 36.41 -8.55 12.55
C ALA A 91 35.03 -8.63 11.91
N TYR A 92 34.89 -9.39 10.82
CA TYR A 92 33.63 -9.66 10.15
C TYR A 92 32.67 -10.44 11.03
N GLU A 93 33.11 -11.54 11.64
CA GLU A 93 32.33 -12.34 12.60
C GLU A 93 31.84 -11.47 13.76
N CYS A 94 32.73 -10.65 14.34
CA CYS A 94 32.39 -9.74 15.44
C CYS A 94 31.27 -8.73 15.12
N VAL A 95 31.16 -8.29 13.85
CA VAL A 95 30.13 -7.33 13.42
C VAL A 95 28.83 -8.02 13.01
N THR A 96 28.93 -9.25 12.49
CA THR A 96 27.81 -9.95 11.87
C THR A 96 27.07 -10.88 12.83
N GLU A 97 27.78 -11.52 13.74
CA GLU A 97 27.24 -12.48 14.70
C GLU A 97 26.80 -11.82 16.02
N GLY A 98 26.11 -12.60 16.85
CA GLY A 98 25.69 -12.22 18.20
C GLY A 98 24.25 -11.74 18.32
N GLU A 99 23.82 -11.55 19.56
CA GLU A 99 22.62 -10.77 19.86
C GLU A 99 22.87 -9.36 19.34
N HIS A 100 22.03 -8.66 18.60
CA HIS A 100 22.39 -7.37 17.96
C HIS A 100 23.47 -7.46 16.86
N GLY A 101 23.88 -8.66 16.45
CA GLY A 101 24.66 -8.90 15.25
C GLY A 101 23.93 -8.43 13.99
N LEU A 102 24.70 -8.04 12.97
CA LEU A 102 24.13 -7.49 11.74
C LEU A 102 23.14 -8.45 11.05
N PHE A 103 23.44 -9.75 11.01
CA PHE A 103 22.58 -10.72 10.35
C PHE A 103 21.20 -10.80 10.99
N ARG A 104 21.14 -10.74 12.32
CA ARG A 104 19.86 -10.76 13.02
C ARG A 104 19.04 -9.50 12.75
N ILE A 105 19.67 -8.32 12.81
CA ILE A 105 18.98 -7.06 12.54
C ILE A 105 18.47 -7.00 11.09
N MET A 106 19.24 -7.52 10.13
CA MET A 106 18.79 -7.64 8.74
C MET A 106 17.62 -8.62 8.59
N HIS A 107 17.67 -9.75 9.30
CA HIS A 107 16.59 -10.72 9.32
C HIS A 107 15.30 -10.10 9.91
N GLU A 108 15.39 -9.47 11.07
CA GLU A 108 14.29 -8.70 11.68
C GLU A 108 13.76 -7.64 10.70
N GLY A 109 14.66 -6.96 9.97
CA GLY A 109 14.31 -6.03 8.89
C GLY A 109 13.45 -6.67 7.80
N LYS A 110 13.78 -7.89 7.36
CA LYS A 110 13.00 -8.62 6.34
C LYS A 110 11.63 -9.06 6.87
N GLU A 111 11.57 -9.54 8.12
CA GLU A 111 10.29 -9.88 8.78
C GLU A 111 9.39 -8.65 8.94
N ALA A 112 9.97 -7.49 9.26
CA ALA A 112 9.24 -6.23 9.32
C ALA A 112 8.68 -5.82 7.95
N LEU A 113 9.42 -6.02 6.85
CA LEU A 113 8.92 -5.78 5.50
C LEU A 113 7.72 -6.67 5.15
N ILE A 114 7.73 -7.94 5.56
CA ILE A 114 6.58 -8.85 5.39
C ILE A 114 5.37 -8.31 6.16
N THR A 115 5.57 -7.91 7.41
CA THR A 115 4.51 -7.36 8.28
C THR A 115 3.92 -6.08 7.70
N LEU A 116 4.76 -5.14 7.24
CA LEU A 116 4.31 -3.92 6.58
C LEU A 116 3.55 -4.18 5.29
N THR A 117 3.99 -5.17 4.50
CA THR A 117 3.28 -5.57 3.27
C THR A 117 1.87 -6.03 3.60
N ARG A 118 1.72 -6.89 4.60
CA ARG A 118 0.41 -7.35 5.07
C ARG A 118 -0.49 -6.19 5.49
N TYR A 119 0.01 -5.26 6.30
CA TYR A 119 -0.80 -4.10 6.71
C TYR A 119 -1.18 -3.18 5.55
N LYS A 120 -0.30 -3.04 4.56
CA LYS A 120 -0.56 -2.23 3.35
C LYS A 120 -1.67 -2.88 2.52
N ASP A 121 -1.59 -4.19 2.34
CA ASP A 121 -2.58 -4.97 1.59
C ASP A 121 -3.94 -4.96 2.30
N ASP A 122 -3.97 -5.05 3.63
CA ASP A 122 -5.19 -4.89 4.43
C ASP A 122 -5.82 -3.51 4.23
N ALA A 123 -5.02 -2.43 4.27
CA ALA A 123 -5.51 -1.07 4.05
C ALA A 123 -6.04 -0.88 2.61
N GLU A 124 -5.38 -1.47 1.62
CA GLU A 124 -5.80 -1.47 0.22
C GLU A 124 -7.11 -2.23 0.02
N GLN A 125 -7.25 -3.41 0.62
CA GLN A 125 -8.48 -4.19 0.59
C GLN A 125 -9.65 -3.41 1.21
N LYS A 126 -9.41 -2.71 2.32
CA LYS A 126 -10.43 -1.84 2.96
C LYS A 126 -10.83 -0.70 2.03
N LEU A 127 -9.87 -0.03 1.39
CA LEU A 127 -10.18 1.01 0.41
C LEU A 127 -11.04 0.46 -0.74
N GLU A 128 -10.68 -0.69 -1.30
CA GLU A 128 -11.47 -1.33 -2.34
C GLU A 128 -12.90 -1.65 -1.87
N GLN A 129 -13.07 -2.13 -0.65
CA GLN A 129 -14.39 -2.39 -0.06
C GLN A 129 -15.21 -1.10 0.06
N LEU A 130 -14.61 0.03 0.43
CA LEU A 130 -15.30 1.31 0.49
C LEU A 130 -15.74 1.78 -0.91
N PHE A 131 -14.95 1.51 -1.95
CA PHE A 131 -15.34 1.80 -3.34
C PHE A 131 -16.42 0.83 -3.87
N LYS A 132 -16.37 -0.44 -3.49
CA LYS A 132 -17.36 -1.48 -3.91
C LYS A 132 -18.67 -1.43 -3.10
N GLY A 133 -18.63 -1.01 -1.83
CA GLY A 133 -19.79 -0.83 -0.95
C GLY A 133 -20.81 0.16 -1.52
N LYS A 134 -20.32 1.15 -2.28
CA LYS A 134 -21.13 2.06 -3.09
C LYS A 134 -22.08 1.35 -4.06
N CYS A 135 -21.75 0.16 -4.59
CA CYS A 135 -22.65 -0.59 -5.46
C CYS A 135 -23.75 -1.30 -4.67
N LYS A 136 -23.44 -1.90 -3.51
CA LYS A 136 -24.41 -2.74 -2.78
C LYS A 136 -25.36 -1.97 -1.88
N GLU A 137 -25.01 -0.75 -1.45
CA GLU A 137 -25.89 0.08 -0.63
C GLU A 137 -26.87 0.88 -1.49
N GLN A 138 -26.49 1.20 -2.72
CA GLN A 138 -27.40 1.80 -3.71
C GLN A 138 -28.32 0.77 -4.39
N GLU A 139 -27.99 -0.52 -4.34
CA GLU A 139 -28.86 -1.62 -4.80
C GLU A 139 -29.80 -2.17 -3.71
N ARG A 140 -29.57 -1.90 -2.42
CA ARG A 140 -30.36 -2.49 -1.32
C ARG A 140 -31.67 -1.76 -0.98
N SER A 141 -32.04 -0.74 -1.74
CA SER A 141 -33.34 -0.07 -1.62
C SER A 141 -34.34 -0.45 -2.72
N ILE A 142 -34.28 -1.68 -3.24
CA ILE A 142 -35.42 -2.25 -3.97
C ILE A 142 -35.64 -3.67 -3.46
N PRO A 143 -36.72 -3.95 -2.70
CA PRO A 143 -37.15 -5.31 -2.45
C PRO A 143 -37.47 -5.91 -3.82
N SER A 144 -36.69 -6.89 -4.27
CA SER A 144 -36.80 -7.51 -5.60
C SER A 144 -38.06 -8.36 -5.79
N ASN A 145 -39.11 -8.17 -4.97
CA ASN A 145 -40.39 -8.87 -5.04
C ASN A 145 -41.60 -7.96 -4.78
N LEU A 146 -41.50 -6.64 -4.98
CA LEU A 146 -42.72 -5.87 -5.18
C LEU A 146 -43.17 -6.09 -6.63
N THR A 147 -44.17 -6.96 -6.82
CA THR A 147 -44.99 -6.97 -8.03
C THR A 147 -45.70 -5.63 -8.10
N VAL A 148 -45.00 -4.61 -8.59
CA VAL A 148 -45.57 -3.32 -8.92
C VAL A 148 -46.32 -3.53 -10.22
N ASN A 149 -47.65 -3.58 -10.13
CA ASN A 149 -48.51 -3.40 -11.29
C ASN A 149 -48.35 -1.95 -11.76
N LEU A 150 -47.34 -1.70 -12.60
CA LEU A 150 -47.22 -0.45 -13.31
C LEU A 150 -48.41 -0.33 -14.26
N PRO A 151 -49.15 0.80 -14.27
CA PRO A 151 -50.12 1.04 -15.31
C PRO A 151 -49.39 1.00 -16.65
N GLN A 152 -49.77 0.06 -17.51
CA GLN A 152 -49.27 0.00 -18.87
C GLN A 152 -49.75 1.26 -19.60
N LEU A 153 -48.85 2.24 -19.72
CA LEU A 153 -49.05 3.36 -20.62
C LEU A 153 -48.87 2.82 -22.03
N SER A 154 -49.98 2.55 -22.70
CA SER A 154 -49.98 2.29 -24.13
C SER A 154 -49.43 3.52 -24.84
N LEU A 155 -48.20 3.43 -25.34
CA LEU A 155 -47.67 4.44 -26.24
C LEU A 155 -48.60 4.51 -27.45
N PRO A 156 -49.06 5.71 -27.86
CA PRO A 156 -49.83 5.83 -29.08
C PRO A 156 -48.96 5.35 -30.25
N THR A 157 -49.42 4.33 -30.95
CA THR A 157 -48.73 3.84 -32.14
C THR A 157 -48.75 4.94 -33.19
N PHE A 158 -47.57 5.42 -33.58
CA PHE A 158 -47.45 6.46 -34.60
C PHE A 158 -47.90 5.89 -35.95
N ASN A 159 -48.96 6.47 -36.52
CA ASN A 159 -49.59 6.01 -37.76
C ASN A 159 -48.98 6.63 -39.02
N GLY A 160 -47.87 7.37 -38.89
CA GLY A 160 -47.20 8.02 -40.02
C GLY A 160 -47.79 9.37 -40.42
N ASP A 161 -48.84 9.89 -39.76
CA ASP A 161 -49.35 11.24 -40.02
C ASP A 161 -48.59 12.29 -39.17
N PRO A 162 -47.74 13.14 -39.79
CA PRO A 162 -46.96 14.14 -39.08
C PRO A 162 -47.81 15.21 -38.39
N ARG A 163 -49.09 15.38 -38.78
CA ARG A 163 -50.00 16.37 -38.17
C ARG A 163 -50.49 15.94 -36.79
N GLN A 164 -50.42 14.65 -36.47
CA GLN A 164 -50.85 14.11 -35.17
C GLN A 164 -49.77 14.23 -34.09
N TRP A 165 -48.52 14.55 -34.48
CA TRP A 165 -47.40 14.68 -33.55
C TRP A 165 -47.32 16.08 -32.91
N ARG A 166 -48.40 16.50 -32.24
CA ARG A 166 -48.52 17.86 -31.67
C ARG A 166 -47.40 18.22 -30.69
N GLN A 167 -46.93 17.26 -29.89
CA GLN A 167 -45.81 17.47 -28.96
C GLN A 167 -44.49 17.72 -29.68
N PHE A 168 -44.22 17.04 -30.79
CA PHE A 168 -43.05 17.31 -31.62
C PHE A 168 -43.08 18.73 -32.19
N TRP A 169 -44.22 19.15 -32.75
CA TRP A 169 -44.37 20.52 -33.27
C TRP A 169 -44.26 21.58 -32.19
N SER A 170 -44.72 21.30 -30.96
CA SER A 170 -44.57 22.22 -29.83
C SER A 170 -43.11 22.39 -29.44
N SER A 171 -42.33 21.30 -29.39
CA SER A 171 -40.88 21.35 -29.14
C SER A 171 -40.09 21.97 -30.29
N PHE A 172 -40.48 21.70 -31.54
CA PHE A 172 -39.84 22.28 -32.73
C PHE A 172 -40.06 23.79 -32.80
N ASN A 173 -41.30 24.28 -32.61
CA ASN A 173 -41.58 25.73 -32.59
C ASN A 173 -40.82 26.45 -31.46
N ALA A 174 -40.69 25.83 -30.30
CA ALA A 174 -39.91 26.41 -29.20
C ALA A 174 -38.42 26.53 -29.53
N ALA A 175 -37.86 25.62 -30.33
CA ALA A 175 -36.44 25.61 -30.70
C ALA A 175 -36.12 26.50 -31.92
N VAL A 176 -37.09 26.75 -32.81
CA VAL A 176 -36.89 27.59 -34.00
C VAL A 176 -37.11 29.07 -33.70
N HIS A 177 -37.90 29.40 -32.67
CA HIS A 177 -38.23 30.77 -32.28
C HIS A 177 -37.57 31.22 -30.96
N SER A 178 -36.54 30.51 -30.49
CA SER A 178 -35.70 30.91 -29.35
C SER A 178 -34.62 31.90 -29.75
#